data_AF-A0A7C5YV11-F1
#
_entry.id   AF-A0A7C5YV11-F1
#
_cell.length_a   1.000
_cell.length_b   1.000
_cell.length_c   1.000
_cell.angle_alpha   90.00
_cell.angle_beta   90.00
_cell.angle_gamma   90.00
#
_symmetry.space_group_name_H-M   'P 1'
#
loop_
_entity.id
_entity.type
_entity.pdbx_description
1 polymer ?
#
loop_
_entity_poly.entity_id
_entity_poly.type
_entity_poly.pdbx_seq_one_letter_code
_entity_poly.pdbx_strand_id
1 'polypeptide(L)'
;MKWNPYLVGVVLLSIGLIIIVVGVYSAYEAYHIYKPVFPMAKSLDEAITNTAYELVNLVLKLGFLGLVLWGGGIVAKYGVGMIVELYKADKGELKRMEQSKSESQ
;
A
#
# COMPACT_ATOMS: atom_id res chain seq x y z
N MET A 1 28.41 -9.44 1.62
CA MET A 1 27.73 -8.12 1.52
C MET A 1 26.87 -7.96 2.78
N LYS A 2 27.24 -7.06 3.71
CA LYS A 2 26.41 -6.78 4.90
C LYS A 2 25.37 -5.74 4.49
N TRP A 3 24.09 -6.10 4.51
CA TRP A 3 23.00 -5.17 4.19
C TRP A 3 22.78 -4.23 5.36
N ASN A 4 22.72 -2.92 5.10
CA ASN A 4 22.38 -1.93 6.12
C ASN A 4 20.88 -2.07 6.45
N PRO A 5 20.50 -2.43 7.68
CA PRO A 5 19.10 -2.68 8.04
C PRO A 5 18.22 -1.42 7.90
N TYR A 6 18.81 -0.22 8.07
CA TYR A 6 18.10 1.03 7.80
C TYR A 6 17.72 1.16 6.32
N LEU A 7 18.63 0.79 5.42
CA LEU A 7 18.39 0.81 3.98
C LEU A 7 17.26 -0.16 3.61
N VAL A 8 17.24 -1.35 4.21
CA VAL A 8 16.18 -2.35 4.00
C VAL A 8 14.81 -1.80 4.42
N GLY A 9 14.72 -1.16 5.60
CA GLY A 9 13.49 -0.54 6.07
C GLY A 9 12.99 0.56 5.11
N VAL A 10 13.88 1.42 4.62
CA VAL A 10 13.55 2.49 3.66
C VAL A 10 13.09 1.92 2.32
N VAL A 11 13.74 0.86 1.84
CA VAL A 11 13.35 0.19 0.59
C VAL A 11 11.97 -0.43 0.72
N LEU A 12 11.68 -1.14 1.81
CA LEU A 12 10.36 -1.73 2.06
C LEU A 12 9.28 -0.65 2.14
N LEU A 13 9.53 0.46 2.84
CA LEU A 13 8.60 1.58 2.91
C LEU A 13 8.34 2.16 1.51
N SER A 14 9.40 2.36 0.72
CA SER A 14 9.30 2.90 -0.64
C SER A 14 8.48 1.98 -1.55
N ILE A 15 8.71 0.66 -1.48
CA ILE A 15 7.94 -0.33 -2.25
C ILE A 15 6.46 -0.28 -1.85
N GLY A 16 6.16 -0.26 -0.55
CA GLY A 16 4.78 -0.16 -0.07
C GLY A 16 4.06 1.09 -0.56
N LEU A 17 4.75 2.25 -0.52
CA LEU A 17 4.20 3.50 -1.04
C LEU A 17 3.99 3.46 -2.56
N ILE A 18 4.93 2.90 -3.33
CA ILE A 18 4.78 2.75 -4.79
C ILE A 18 3.56 1.89 -5.11
N ILE A 19 3.36 0.77 -4.41
CA ILE A 19 2.18 -0.09 -4.61
C ILE A 19 0.89 0.70 -4.38
N ILE A 20 0.83 1.48 -3.29
CA ILE A 20 -0.34 2.31 -2.97
C ILE A 20 -0.56 3.35 -4.07
N VAL A 21 0.46 4.10 -4.47
CA VAL A 21 0.36 5.14 -5.51
C VAL A 21 -0.10 4.56 -6.84
N VAL A 22 0.50 3.44 -7.27
CA VAL A 22 0.10 2.73 -8.50
C VAL A 22 -1.33 2.22 -8.41
N GLY A 23 -1.74 1.69 -7.25
CA GLY A 23 -3.12 1.25 -7.01
C GLY A 23 -4.11 2.40 -7.12
N VAL A 24 -3.84 3.54 -6.47
CA VAL A 24 -4.67 4.74 -6.54
C VAL A 24 -4.73 5.29 -7.97
N TYR A 25 -3.60 5.34 -8.68
CA TYR A 25 -3.56 5.78 -10.07
C TYR A 25 -4.39 4.86 -10.98
N SER A 26 -4.27 3.54 -10.80
CA SER A 26 -5.05 2.56 -11.56
C SER A 26 -6.55 2.72 -11.30
N ALA A 27 -6.94 3.03 -10.06
CA ALA A 27 -8.32 3.37 -9.75
C ALA A 27 -8.77 4.65 -10.45
N TYR A 28 -7.95 5.71 -10.42
CA TYR A 28 -8.25 6.96 -11.08
C TYR A 28 -8.53 6.75 -12.58
N GLU A 29 -7.66 6.03 -13.29
CA GLU A 29 -7.89 5.66 -14.70
C GLU A 29 -9.18 4.83 -14.87
N ALA A 30 -9.40 3.84 -14.00
CA ALA A 30 -10.53 2.94 -14.10
C ALA A 30 -11.90 3.59 -13.83
N TYR A 31 -11.96 4.63 -12.98
CA TYR A 31 -13.23 5.29 -12.59
C TYR A 31 -13.44 6.65 -13.27
N HIS A 32 -12.39 7.41 -13.55
CA HIS A 32 -12.53 8.76 -14.12
C HIS A 32 -12.68 8.74 -15.65
N ILE A 33 -12.11 7.74 -16.33
CA ILE A 33 -12.25 7.55 -17.79
C ILE A 33 -13.41 6.58 -18.08
N TYR A 34 -14.10 6.12 -17.04
CA TYR A 34 -15.14 5.12 -17.17
C TYR A 34 -16.32 5.61 -18.00
N LYS A 35 -16.46 5.04 -19.19
CA LYS A 35 -17.68 5.15 -20.00
C LYS A 35 -18.40 3.81 -19.90
N PRO A 36 -19.61 3.75 -19.33
CA PRO A 36 -20.41 2.54 -19.34
C PRO A 36 -20.59 2.09 -20.79
N VAL A 37 -20.06 0.92 -21.14
CA VAL A 37 -20.24 0.37 -22.48
C VAL A 37 -21.53 -0.42 -22.45
N PHE A 38 -22.67 0.28 -22.53
CA PHE A 38 -23.94 -0.39 -22.75
C PHE A 38 -24.03 -0.73 -24.24
N PRO A 39 -24.01 -2.03 -24.63
CA PRO A 39 -24.48 -2.37 -25.96
C PRO A 39 -25.93 -1.89 -26.09
N MET A 40 -26.33 -1.40 -27.26
CA MET A 40 -27.73 -1.04 -27.52
C MET A 40 -28.61 -2.28 -27.27
N ALA A 41 -29.27 -2.32 -26.12
CA ALA A 41 -30.12 -3.44 -25.74
C ALA A 41 -31.36 -3.44 -26.63
N LYS A 42 -31.67 -4.58 -27.26
CA LYS A 42 -32.85 -4.72 -28.11
C LYS A 42 -34.08 -5.13 -27.31
N SER A 43 -33.90 -5.53 -26.06
CA SER A 43 -34.95 -5.97 -25.14
C SER A 43 -34.65 -5.57 -23.69
N LEU A 44 -35.68 -5.55 -22.84
CA LEU A 44 -35.56 -5.20 -21.41
C LEU A 44 -34.67 -6.19 -20.65
N ASP A 45 -34.80 -7.48 -20.96
CA ASP A 45 -34.01 -8.55 -20.34
C ASP A 45 -32.51 -8.35 -20.60
N GLU A 46 -32.15 -8.06 -21.86
CA GLU A 46 -30.78 -7.75 -22.27
C GLU A 46 -30.23 -6.49 -21.59
N ALA A 47 -31.06 -5.47 -21.36
CA ALA A 47 -30.65 -4.26 -20.64
C ALA A 47 -30.33 -4.54 -19.16
N ILE A 48 -31.14 -5.39 -18.50
CA ILE A 48 -30.94 -5.80 -17.11
C ILE A 48 -29.66 -6.62 -16.98
N THR A 49 -29.48 -7.61 -17.86
CA THR A 49 -28.29 -8.47 -17.87
C THR A 49 -27.01 -7.65 -18.10
N ASN A 50 -26.99 -6.74 -19.09
CA ASN A 50 -25.84 -5.88 -19.35
C ASN A 50 -25.49 -4.99 -18.16
N THR A 51 -26.49 -4.44 -17.48
CA THR A 51 -26.29 -3.63 -16.28
C THR A 51 -25.73 -4.46 -15.12
N ALA A 52 -26.21 -5.69 -14.93
CA ALA A 52 -25.73 -6.60 -13.90
C ALA A 52 -24.26 -7.00 -14.13
N TYR A 53 -23.87 -7.32 -15.38
CA TYR A 53 -22.47 -7.58 -15.72
C TYR A 53 -21.56 -6.40 -15.40
N GLU A 54 -22.02 -5.19 -15.72
CA GLU A 54 -21.26 -3.97 -15.51
C GLU A 54 -21.07 -3.66 -14.00
N LEU A 55 -22.12 -3.87 -13.21
CA LEU A 55 -22.06 -3.78 -11.74
C LEU A 55 -21.06 -4.80 -11.16
N VAL A 56 -21.11 -6.06 -11.62
CA VAL A 56 -20.15 -7.09 -11.17
C VAL A 56 -18.73 -6.69 -11.51
N ASN A 57 -18.49 -6.18 -12.71
CA ASN A 57 -17.17 -5.70 -13.14
C ASN A 57 -16.65 -4.55 -12.25
N LEU A 58 -17.52 -3.58 -11.92
CA LEU A 58 -17.20 -2.49 -11.00
C LEU A 58 -16.84 -3.01 -9.59
N VAL A 59 -17.64 -3.94 -9.06
CA VAL A 59 -17.39 -4.55 -7.73
C VAL A 59 -16.06 -5.30 -7.73
N LEU A 60 -15.74 -6.05 -8.79
CA LEU A 60 -14.45 -6.75 -8.91
C LEU A 60 -13.27 -5.79 -8.94
N LYS A 61 -13.37 -4.68 -9.70
CA LYS A 61 -12.34 -3.63 -9.73
C LYS A 61 -12.14 -2.98 -8.37
N LEU A 62 -13.23 -2.70 -7.64
CA LEU A 62 -13.16 -2.19 -6.27
C LEU A 62 -12.50 -3.20 -5.32
N GLY A 63 -12.86 -4.48 -5.43
CA GLY A 63 -12.29 -5.56 -4.63
C GLY A 63 -10.78 -5.69 -4.85
N PHE A 64 -10.34 -5.67 -6.11
CA PHE A 64 -8.91 -5.69 -6.45
C PHE A 64 -8.18 -4.46 -5.89
N LEU A 65 -8.76 -3.26 -6.01
CA LEU A 65 -8.17 -2.06 -5.43
C LEU A 65 -7.99 -2.19 -3.91
N GLY A 66 -9.00 -2.73 -3.21
CA GLY A 66 -8.91 -3.00 -1.78
C GLY A 66 -7.73 -3.90 -1.43
N LEU A 67 -7.51 -4.98 -2.20
CA LEU A 67 -6.38 -5.89 -2.00
C LEU A 67 -5.02 -5.22 -2.24
N VAL A 68 -4.92 -4.40 -3.29
CA VAL A 68 -3.68 -3.67 -3.61
C VAL A 68 -3.33 -2.69 -2.50
N LEU A 69 -4.29 -1.90 -2.03
CA LEU A 69 -4.08 -0.93 -0.95
C LEU A 69 -3.74 -1.63 0.37
N TRP A 70 -4.42 -2.74 0.67
CA TRP A 70 -4.13 -3.54 1.86
C TRP A 70 -2.72 -4.15 1.82
N GLY A 71 -2.33 -4.76 0.70
CA GLY A 71 -0.99 -5.33 0.51
C GLY A 71 0.10 -4.27 0.60
N GLY A 72 -0.06 -3.13 -0.10
CA GLY A 72 0.86 -2.00 -0.03
C GLY A 72 0.98 -1.44 1.40
N GLY A 73 -0.13 -1.34 2.12
CA GLY A 73 -0.16 -0.91 3.52
C GLY A 73 0.59 -1.85 4.47
N ILE A 74 0.47 -3.17 4.28
CA ILE A 74 1.24 -4.16 5.05
C ILE A 74 2.74 -3.99 4.82
N VAL A 75 3.16 -3.90 3.56
CA VAL A 75 4.58 -3.73 3.21
C VAL A 75 5.13 -2.43 3.79
N ALA A 76 4.40 -1.32 3.67
CA ALA A 76 4.77 -0.05 4.26
C ALA A 76 4.87 -0.12 5.80
N LYS A 77 3.92 -0.80 6.45
CA LYS A 77 3.93 -1.01 7.91
C LYS A 77 5.18 -1.73 8.39
N TYR A 78 5.61 -2.79 7.69
CA TYR A 78 6.85 -3.48 8.02
C TYR A 78 8.09 -2.59 7.81
N GLY A 79 8.11 -1.80 6.72
CA GLY A 79 9.17 -0.82 6.49
C GLY A 79 9.29 0.21 7.62
N VAL A 80 8.18 0.83 8.02
CA VAL A 80 8.16 1.78 9.16
C VAL A 80 8.55 1.08 10.46
N GLY A 81 8.01 -0.10 10.74
CA GLY A 81 8.31 -0.86 11.96
C GLY A 81 9.80 -1.10 12.15
N MET A 82 10.49 -1.53 11.07
CA MET A 82 11.93 -1.76 11.08
C MET A 82 12.73 -0.48 11.33
N ILE A 83 12.38 0.62 10.66
CA ILE A 83 13.07 1.92 10.84
C ILE A 83 12.92 2.41 12.28
N VAL A 84 11.71 2.32 12.85
CA VAL A 84 11.42 2.76 14.21
C VAL A 84 12.17 1.91 15.24
N GLU A 85 12.25 0.59 15.03
CA GLU A 85 12.97 -0.32 15.92
C GLU A 85 14.47 -0.03 15.93
N LEU A 86 15.07 0.16 14.76
CA LEU A 86 16.49 0.52 14.65
C LEU A 86 16.78 1.86 15.32
N TYR A 87 15.93 2.87 15.11
CA TYR A 87 16.07 4.17 15.76
C TYR A 87 16.00 4.08 17.30
N LYS A 88 15.10 3.24 17.83
CA LYS A 88 14.99 3.01 19.27
C LYS A 88 16.22 2.30 19.84
N ALA A 89 16.76 1.31 19.12
CA ALA A 89 17.97 0.60 19.51
C ALA A 89 19.16 1.56 19.61
N ASP A 90 19.38 2.36 18.58
CA ASP A 90 20.47 3.35 18.51
C ASP A 90 20.38 4.37 19.67
N LYS A 91 19.19 4.92 19.91
CA LYS A 91 18.93 5.84 21.03
C LYS A 91 19.12 5.20 22.41
N GLY A 92 18.82 3.90 22.53
CA GLY A 92 19.00 3.13 23.75
C GLY A 92 20.48 2.92 24.08
N GLU A 93 21.31 2.64 23.06
CA GLU A 93 22.76 2.51 23.22
C GLU A 93 23.42 3.83 23.61
N LEU A 94 23.03 4.94 22.96
CA LEU A 94 23.50 6.28 23.29
C LEU A 94 23.30 6.62 24.78
N LYS A 95 22.10 6.38 25.32
CA LYS A 95 21.81 6.65 26.74
C LYS A 95 22.66 5.81 27.71
N ARG A 96 22.93 4.55 27.36
CA ARG A 96 23.78 3.67 28.19
C ARG A 96 25.24 4.16 28.22
N MET A 97 25.75 4.63 27.09
CA MET A 97 27.11 5.19 27.01
C MET A 97 27.25 6.50 27.80
N GLU A 98 26.21 7.34 27.84
CA GLU A 98 26.18 8.55 28.66
C GLU A 98 26.19 8.22 30.16
N GLN A 99 25.39 7.25 30.59
CA GLN A 99 25.36 6.82 32.00
C GLN A 99 26.70 6.21 32.45
N SER A 100 27.29 5.32 31.65
CA SER A 100 28.58 4.71 32.01
C SER A 100 29.71 5.74 32.13
N LYS A 101 29.68 6.80 31.30
CA LYS A 101 30.64 7.90 31.42
C LYS A 101 30.42 8.71 32.71
N SER A 102 29.17 8.96 33.09
CA SER A 102 28.87 9.70 34.33
C SER A 102 29.22 8.95 35.61
N GLU A 103 29.18 7.61 35.60
CA GLU A 103 29.55 6.77 36.75
C GLU A 103 31.06 6.55 36.90
N SER A 104 31.83 6.86 35.85
CA SER A 104 33.29 6.74 35.82
C SER A 104 34.05 8.02 36.21
N GLN A 105 33.32 9.09 36.55
CA GLN A 105 33.85 10.36 37.06
C GLN A 105 33.55 10.51 38.55
#